data_AF-A0A7J7WQR4-F1
#
_entry.id   AF-A0A7J7WQR4-F1
#
_cell.length_a   1.000
_cell.length_b   1.000
_cell.length_c   1.000
_cell.angle_alpha   90.00
_cell.angle_beta   90.00
_cell.angle_gamma   90.00
#
_symmetry.space_group_name_H-M   'P 1'
#
loop_
_entity.id
_entity.type
_entity.pdbx_description
1 polymer ?
#
loop_
_entity_poly.entity_id
_entity_poly.type
_entity_poly.pdbx_seq_one_letter_code
_entity_poly.pdbx_strand_id
1 'polypeptide(L)'
;MHRQNNNSHHPGETAVPTQDPNWNYQTHPQPNPDRLKRDHMVNCLLQGMKAAIQKAVNYEKVRELYQDHHENPVVFLSRLSEALQTYTNINPESLDGRAVLATHSISQSAPDIGKKLQKLE
;
A
#
# COMPACT_ATOMS: atom_id res chain seq x y z
N MET A 1 44.32 14.71 -22.11
CA MET A 1 43.34 13.85 -21.42
C MET A 1 42.56 14.70 -20.43
N HIS A 2 41.34 15.11 -20.77
CA HIS A 2 40.46 15.87 -19.87
C HIS A 2 39.78 14.90 -18.90
N ARG A 3 40.00 15.07 -17.59
CA ARG A 3 39.22 14.40 -16.54
C ARG A 3 37.86 15.09 -16.46
N GLN A 4 36.81 14.42 -16.94
CA GLN A 4 35.43 14.81 -16.64
C GLN A 4 35.13 14.48 -15.18
N ASN A 5 34.87 15.53 -14.40
CA ASN A 5 34.47 15.44 -13.01
C ASN A 5 32.95 15.18 -12.97
N ASN A 6 32.57 13.91 -12.99
CA ASN A 6 31.17 13.48 -12.85
C ASN A 6 30.76 13.59 -11.37
N ASN A 7 30.35 14.78 -10.94
CA ASN A 7 29.78 14.97 -9.60
C ASN A 7 28.33 15.46 -9.66
N SER A 8 27.56 14.86 -10.56
CA SER A 8 26.10 15.00 -10.59
C SER A 8 25.50 14.04 -9.57
N HIS A 9 25.52 14.40 -8.29
CA HIS A 9 24.77 13.63 -7.28
C HIS A 9 23.30 13.64 -7.68
N HIS A 10 22.75 12.47 -7.98
CA HIS A 10 21.32 12.37 -8.22
C HIS A 10 20.57 12.73 -6.93
N PRO A 11 19.41 13.41 -7.01
CA PRO A 11 18.64 13.80 -5.82
C PRO A 11 18.36 12.62 -4.87
N GLY A 12 18.18 11.42 -5.43
CA GLY A 12 18.00 10.18 -4.67
C GLY A 12 19.25 9.75 -3.88
N GLU A 13 20.44 9.85 -4.45
CA GLU A 13 21.70 9.48 -3.76
C GLU A 13 22.06 10.46 -2.64
N THR A 14 21.65 11.72 -2.79
CA THR A 14 21.79 12.72 -1.72
C THR A 14 20.83 12.45 -0.57
N ALA A 15 19.61 11.99 -0.87
CA ALA A 15 18.57 11.71 0.13
C ALA A 15 18.75 10.35 0.82
N VAL A 16 19.20 9.33 0.09
CA VAL A 16 19.45 7.97 0.57
C VAL A 16 20.80 7.50 0.03
N PRO A 17 21.92 7.84 0.71
CA PRO A 17 23.25 7.43 0.28
C PRO A 17 23.40 5.90 0.24
N THR A 18 24.08 5.39 -0.77
CA THR A 18 24.40 3.96 -0.93
C THR A 18 25.72 3.57 -0.25
N GLN A 19 26.50 4.56 0.19
CA GLN A 19 27.75 4.40 0.94
C GLN A 19 27.68 5.22 2.24
N ASP A 20 28.59 4.97 3.17
CA ASP A 20 28.69 5.74 4.42
C ASP A 20 28.90 7.24 4.13
N PRO A 21 27.96 8.12 4.52
CA PRO A 21 28.06 9.55 4.24
C PRO A 21 29.02 10.29 5.19
N ASN A 22 29.64 9.61 6.17
CA ASN A 22 30.53 10.21 7.17
C ASN A 22 29.87 11.36 7.96
N TRP A 23 28.58 11.23 8.29
CA TRP A 23 27.82 12.24 9.03
C TRP A 23 28.32 12.42 10.47
N ASN A 24 28.49 13.68 10.89
CA ASN A 24 28.94 14.01 12.24
C ASN A 24 27.77 14.43 13.13
N TYR A 25 27.40 13.56 14.07
CA TYR A 25 26.28 13.80 14.99
C TYR A 25 26.65 14.57 16.27
N GLN A 26 27.96 14.78 16.51
CA GLN A 26 28.53 15.32 17.74
C GLN A 26 28.79 16.83 17.66
N THR A 27 28.70 17.43 16.46
CA THR A 27 28.96 18.86 16.26
C THR A 27 27.86 19.75 16.83
N HIS A 28 28.26 20.65 17.72
CA HIS A 28 27.59 21.93 18.00
C HIS A 28 28.09 22.97 16.99
N PRO A 29 27.26 23.90 16.49
CA PRO A 29 25.98 24.35 17.07
C PRO A 29 24.73 23.63 16.54
N GLN A 30 23.61 23.82 17.25
CA GLN A 30 22.29 23.41 16.79
C GLN A 30 21.68 24.46 15.84
N PRO A 31 20.95 24.07 14.79
CA PRO A 31 20.67 22.69 14.38
C PRO A 31 21.87 22.03 13.65
N ASN A 32 22.15 20.78 13.98
CA ASN A 32 23.18 20.00 13.30
C ASN A 32 22.66 19.54 11.92
N PRO A 33 23.27 19.98 10.80
CA PRO A 33 22.80 19.64 9.45
C PRO A 33 22.82 18.13 9.15
N ASP A 34 23.74 17.38 9.73
CA ASP A 34 23.86 15.94 9.49
C ASP A 34 22.76 15.15 10.21
N ARG A 35 22.23 15.67 11.32
CA ARG A 35 21.01 15.13 11.95
C ARG A 35 19.79 15.32 11.04
N LEU A 36 19.66 16.49 10.42
CA LEU A 36 18.56 16.78 9.48
C LEU A 36 18.63 15.87 8.25
N LYS A 37 19.83 15.65 7.69
CA LYS A 37 20.02 14.71 6.57
C LYS A 37 19.66 13.27 6.96
N ARG A 38 20.05 12.84 8.17
CA ARG A 38 19.66 11.52 8.71
C ARG A 38 18.15 11.37 8.83
N ASP A 39 17.46 12.37 9.38
CA ASP A 39 16.01 12.31 9.54
C ASP A 39 15.30 12.31 8.18
N HIS A 40 15.82 13.08 7.20
CA HIS A 40 15.35 13.04 5.82
C HIS A 40 15.51 11.65 5.19
N MET A 41 16.69 11.03 5.32
CA MET A 41 16.95 9.67 4.84
C MET A 41 15.98 8.65 5.43
N VAL A 42 15.76 8.69 6.76
CA VAL A 42 14.80 7.79 7.43
C VAL A 42 13.39 7.96 6.86
N ASN A 43 12.95 9.19 6.62
CA ASN A 43 11.65 9.44 6.00
C ASN A 43 11.58 8.91 4.56
N CYS A 44 12.61 9.14 3.75
CA CYS A 44 12.69 8.62 2.38
C CYS A 44 12.65 7.09 2.34
N LEU A 45 13.40 6.41 3.22
CA LEU A 45 13.38 4.95 3.35
C LEU A 45 11.99 4.44 3.77
N LEU A 46 11.34 5.09 4.74
CA LEU A 46 10.00 4.70 5.17
C LEU A 46 8.96 4.84 4.05
N GLN A 47 9.00 5.95 3.30
CA GLN A 47 8.09 6.17 2.17
C GLN A 47 8.41 5.20 1.02
N GLY A 48 9.68 4.99 0.71
CA GLY A 48 10.14 4.03 -0.30
C GLY A 48 9.70 2.61 0.03
N MET A 49 9.87 2.17 1.27
CA MET A 49 9.36 0.88 1.75
C MET A 49 7.84 0.81 1.63
N LYS A 50 7.09 1.81 2.08
CA LYS A 50 5.62 1.84 1.94
C LYS A 50 5.17 1.72 0.48
N ALA A 51 5.87 2.38 -0.45
CA ALA A 51 5.58 2.32 -1.87
C ALA A 51 6.03 1.01 -2.54
N ALA A 52 7.13 0.42 -2.06
CA ALA A 52 7.71 -0.80 -2.60
C ALA A 52 7.12 -2.09 -1.98
N ILE A 53 6.39 -1.99 -0.86
CA ILE A 53 5.58 -3.10 -0.34
C ILE A 53 4.51 -3.40 -1.40
N GLN A 54 4.82 -4.34 -2.29
CA GLN A 54 3.79 -5.13 -2.93
C GLN A 54 3.27 -6.06 -1.85
N LYS A 55 2.13 -5.71 -1.23
CA LYS A 55 1.45 -6.62 -0.31
C LYS A 55 1.28 -7.93 -1.07
N ALA A 56 1.76 -9.04 -0.50
CA ALA A 56 1.62 -10.34 -1.13
C ALA A 56 0.13 -10.56 -1.41
N VAL A 57 -0.25 -10.54 -2.69
CA VAL A 57 -1.65 -10.55 -3.08
C VAL A 57 -2.19 -11.95 -2.82
N ASN A 58 -3.17 -12.05 -1.94
CA ASN A 58 -3.83 -13.30 -1.59
C ASN A 58 -5.33 -13.20 -1.84
N TYR A 59 -5.74 -13.51 -3.07
CA TYR A 59 -7.16 -13.55 -3.44
C TYR A 59 -7.91 -14.74 -2.82
N GLU A 60 -7.22 -15.81 -2.41
CA GLU A 60 -7.88 -16.95 -1.75
C GLU A 60 -8.53 -16.51 -0.44
N LYS A 61 -7.89 -15.60 0.31
CA LYS A 61 -8.48 -15.03 1.54
C LYS A 61 -9.75 -14.20 1.30
N VAL A 62 -9.84 -13.52 0.15
CA VAL A 62 -11.07 -12.81 -0.25
C VAL A 62 -12.13 -13.81 -0.70
N ARG A 63 -11.70 -14.87 -1.39
CA ARG A 63 -12.58 -15.95 -1.89
C ARG A 63 -13.23 -16.78 -0.77
N GLU A 64 -12.54 -16.95 0.35
CA GLU A 64 -13.02 -17.68 1.53
C GLU A 64 -14.20 -17.00 2.25
N LEU A 65 -14.48 -15.73 1.97
CA LEU A 65 -15.58 -15.00 2.59
C LEU A 65 -16.90 -15.31 1.90
N TYR A 66 -17.90 -15.72 2.70
CA TYR A 66 -19.28 -15.90 2.27
C TYR A 66 -20.21 -15.15 3.23
N GLN A 67 -21.31 -14.63 2.69
CA GLN A 67 -22.34 -14.00 3.48
C GLN A 67 -23.09 -15.07 4.27
N ASP A 68 -23.16 -14.93 5.58
CA ASP A 68 -23.99 -15.82 6.39
C ASP A 68 -25.48 -15.57 6.11
N HIS A 69 -26.32 -16.58 6.31
CA HIS A 69 -27.75 -16.51 5.98
C HIS A 69 -28.52 -15.41 6.75
N HIS A 70 -28.00 -14.99 7.90
CA HIS A 70 -28.58 -13.92 8.73
C HIS A 70 -27.72 -12.65 8.76
N GLU A 71 -26.62 -12.62 8.00
CA GLU A 71 -25.75 -11.46 7.94
C GLU A 71 -26.37 -10.38 7.06
N ASN A 72 -26.34 -9.15 7.56
CA ASN A 72 -26.78 -7.99 6.80
C ASN A 72 -25.86 -7.77 5.58
N PRO A 73 -26.39 -7.55 4.37
CA PRO A 73 -25.58 -7.34 3.16
C PRO A 73 -24.55 -6.22 3.25
N VAL A 74 -24.84 -5.15 4.00
CA VAL A 74 -23.91 -4.03 4.21
C VAL A 74 -22.73 -4.45 5.09
N VAL A 75 -22.98 -5.30 6.09
CA VAL A 75 -21.94 -5.87 6.95
C VAL A 75 -21.04 -6.81 6.14
N PHE A 76 -21.64 -7.66 5.32
CA PHE A 76 -20.91 -8.52 4.41
C PHE A 76 -20.03 -7.75 3.41
N LEU A 77 -20.58 -6.70 2.78
CA LEU A 77 -19.83 -5.84 1.86
C LEU A 77 -18.65 -5.14 2.56
N SER A 78 -18.84 -4.74 3.82
CA SER A 78 -17.79 -4.12 4.63
C SER A 78 -16.64 -5.09 4.88
N ARG A 79 -16.93 -6.35 5.21
CA ARG A 79 -15.92 -7.41 5.36
C ARG A 79 -15.17 -7.69 4.07
N LEU A 80 -15.86 -7.72 2.91
CA LEU A 80 -15.20 -7.89 1.61
C LEU A 80 -14.26 -6.72 1.29
N SER A 81 -14.69 -5.48 1.56
CA SER A 81 -13.85 -4.28 1.37
C SER A 81 -12.61 -4.32 2.26
N GLU A 82 -12.79 -4.67 3.54
CA GLU A 82 -11.68 -4.81 4.48
C GLU A 82 -10.71 -5.92 4.06
N ALA A 83 -11.21 -7.07 3.59
CA ALA A 83 -10.38 -8.16 3.10
C ALA A 83 -9.61 -7.78 1.84
N LEU A 84 -10.24 -7.04 0.92
CA LEU A 84 -9.57 -6.54 -0.29
C LEU A 84 -8.42 -5.59 0.08
N GLN A 85 -8.65 -4.65 1.00
CA GLN A 85 -7.60 -3.77 1.52
C GLN A 85 -6.51 -4.53 2.29
N THR A 86 -6.88 -5.59 2.99
CA THR A 86 -5.97 -6.35 3.88
C THR A 86 -5.10 -7.33 3.11
N TYR A 87 -5.65 -8.04 2.13
CA TYR A 87 -4.97 -9.16 1.48
C TYR A 87 -4.56 -8.86 0.03
N THR A 88 -4.94 -7.71 -0.53
CA THR A 88 -4.57 -7.33 -1.89
C THR A 88 -4.01 -5.90 -1.92
N ASN A 89 -3.54 -5.47 -3.11
CA ASN A 89 -3.16 -4.08 -3.37
C ASN A 89 -4.29 -3.28 -4.05
N ILE A 90 -5.49 -3.86 -4.19
CA ILE A 90 -6.62 -3.20 -4.83
C ILE A 90 -7.26 -2.22 -3.85
N ASN A 91 -7.36 -0.96 -4.25
CA ASN A 91 -8.15 0.03 -3.53
C ASN A 91 -9.64 -0.23 -3.80
N PRO A 92 -10.47 -0.58 -2.79
CA PRO A 92 -11.89 -0.87 -3.01
C PRO A 92 -12.69 0.33 -3.54
N GLU A 93 -12.23 1.56 -3.32
CA GLU A 93 -12.88 2.77 -3.83
C GLU A 93 -12.52 3.09 -5.29
N SER A 94 -11.51 2.41 -5.84
CA SER A 94 -11.16 2.54 -7.27
C SER A 94 -12.23 1.91 -8.16
N LEU A 95 -12.21 2.22 -9.46
CA LEU A 95 -13.14 1.61 -10.42
C LEU A 95 -13.00 0.08 -10.43
N ASP A 96 -11.77 -0.41 -10.54
CA ASP A 96 -11.46 -1.84 -10.54
C ASP A 96 -11.83 -2.50 -9.20
N GLY A 97 -11.55 -1.82 -8.09
CA GLY A 97 -11.93 -2.30 -6.75
C GLY A 97 -13.43 -2.46 -6.57
N ARG A 98 -14.23 -1.49 -7.03
CA ARG A 98 -15.69 -1.59 -7.01
C ARG A 98 -16.21 -2.72 -7.89
N ALA A 99 -15.61 -2.96 -9.05
CA ALA A 99 -15.98 -4.08 -9.92
C ALA A 99 -15.67 -5.45 -9.29
N VAL A 100 -14.51 -5.58 -8.63
CA VAL A 100 -14.14 -6.78 -7.86
C VAL A 100 -15.11 -6.99 -6.70
N LEU A 101 -15.43 -5.94 -5.95
CA LEU A 101 -16.40 -6.03 -4.85
C LEU A 101 -17.79 -6.46 -5.31
N ALA A 102 -18.28 -5.93 -6.44
CA ALA A 102 -19.56 -6.33 -7.01
C ALA A 102 -19.57 -7.82 -7.39
N THR A 103 -18.53 -8.27 -8.09
CA THR A 103 -18.37 -9.68 -8.51
C THR A 103 -18.38 -10.63 -7.31
N HIS A 104 -17.61 -10.31 -6.27
CA HIS A 104 -17.55 -11.09 -5.04
C HIS A 104 -18.86 -11.05 -4.27
N SER A 105 -19.48 -9.87 -4.13
CA SER A 105 -20.77 -9.72 -3.46
C SER A 105 -21.84 -10.61 -4.07
N ILE A 106 -21.95 -10.65 -5.41
CA ILE A 106 -22.93 -11.48 -6.11
C ILE A 106 -22.63 -12.98 -5.93
N SER A 107 -21.37 -13.39 -6.14
CA SER A 107 -20.98 -14.81 -6.14
C SER A 107 -20.92 -15.44 -4.74
N GLN A 108 -20.72 -14.63 -3.70
CA GLN A 108 -20.53 -15.08 -2.31
C GLN A 108 -21.69 -14.69 -1.38
N SER A 109 -22.73 -14.03 -1.90
CA SER A 109 -23.98 -13.81 -1.15
C SER A 109 -24.70 -15.12 -0.84
N ALA A 110 -25.43 -15.14 0.28
CA ALA A 110 -26.28 -16.25 0.66
C ALA A 110 -27.33 -16.54 -0.44
N PRO A 111 -27.73 -17.81 -0.70
CA PRO A 111 -28.52 -18.18 -1.88
C PRO A 111 -29.87 -17.46 -2.03
N ASP A 112 -30.50 -17.11 -0.91
CA ASP A 112 -31.76 -16.36 -0.85
C ASP A 112 -31.60 -14.87 -1.19
N ILE A 113 -30.41 -14.31 -0.91
CA ILE A 113 -30.03 -12.93 -1.21
C ILE A 113 -29.47 -12.83 -2.64
N GLY A 114 -28.62 -13.78 -3.05
CA GLY A 114 -28.07 -13.87 -4.40
C GLY A 114 -29.14 -13.96 -5.48
N LYS A 115 -30.21 -14.74 -5.26
CA LYS A 115 -31.38 -14.81 -6.17
C LYS A 115 -32.15 -13.50 -6.31
N LYS A 116 -32.10 -12.61 -5.31
CA LYS A 116 -32.71 -11.28 -5.37
C LYS A 116 -31.80 -10.29 -6.09
N LEU A 117 -30.49 -10.32 -5.82
CA LEU A 117 -29.48 -9.45 -6.43
C LEU A 117 -29.31 -9.72 -7.93
N GLN A 118 -29.26 -10.99 -8.36
CA GLN A 118 -29.11 -11.35 -9.79
C GLN A 118 -30.30 -10.89 -10.67
N LYS A 119 -31.44 -10.56 -10.08
CA LYS A 119 -32.62 -10.03 -10.81
C LYS A 119 -32.61 -8.50 -10.96
N LEU A 120 -31.69 -7.82 -10.27
CA LEU A 120 -31.55 -6.36 -10.27
C LEU A 120 -30.41 -5.87 -11.18
N GLU A 121 -29.59 -6.80 -11.68
CA GLU A 121 -28.68 -6.61 -12.82
C GLU A 121 -29.45 -6.71 -14.15
#